data_AF-A0A1Q6F0E6-F1
#
_entry.id   AF-A0A1Q6F0E6-F1
#
_cell.length_a   1.000
_cell.length_b   1.000
_cell.length_c   1.000
_cell.angle_alpha   90.00
_cell.angle_beta   90.00
_cell.angle_gamma   90.00
#
_symmetry.space_group_name_H-M   'P 1'
#
loop_
_entity.id
_entity.type
_entity.pdbx_description
1 polymer ?
#
loop_
_entity_poly.entity_id
_entity_poly.type
_entity_poly.pdbx_seq_one_letter_code
_entity_poly.pdbx_strand_id
1 'polypeptide(L)'
;MRQFDYTTVPAELEATPITNLLLSIREHKGRQLALSQVKPELLSSLMEEAKIQSTRSSNGLEGIVTTQKRLKAIMAYSAKPSSRAEEEIAGRHRSFCSCIVTSWRTRQSRMEAIGKIAITKSSPLTIKEIDLCALGPLRP
;
A
#
# COMPACT_ATOMS: atom_id res chain seq x y z
N MET A 1 -1.37 -27.86 6.33
CA MET A 1 -0.77 -26.74 5.56
C MET A 1 -0.80 -27.15 4.10
N ARG A 2 -1.33 -26.33 3.18
CA ARG A 2 -1.45 -26.72 1.76
C ARG A 2 -0.05 -26.85 1.15
N GLN A 3 0.26 -27.97 0.52
CA GLN A 3 1.50 -28.10 -0.26
C GLN A 3 1.30 -27.35 -1.58
N PHE A 4 2.18 -26.39 -1.84
CA PHE A 4 2.20 -25.64 -3.10
C PHE A 4 3.30 -26.24 -3.98
N ASP A 5 2.90 -26.71 -5.16
CA ASP A 5 3.84 -27.16 -6.17
C ASP A 5 4.17 -25.98 -7.09
N TYR A 6 5.39 -25.46 -6.99
CA TYR A 6 5.83 -24.29 -7.74
C TYR A 6 6.28 -24.63 -9.18
N THR A 7 6.26 -25.90 -9.56
CA THR A 7 6.69 -26.33 -10.90
C THR A 7 5.63 -26.08 -11.97
N THR A 8 4.34 -26.10 -11.61
CA THR A 8 3.20 -25.83 -12.52
C THR A 8 2.73 -24.38 -12.52
N VAL A 9 3.11 -23.62 -11.49
CA VAL A 9 2.73 -22.22 -11.26
C VAL A 9 2.97 -21.29 -12.47
N PRO A 10 4.08 -21.40 -13.23
CA PRO A 10 4.29 -20.53 -14.39
C PRO A 10 3.19 -20.66 -15.46
N ALA A 11 2.77 -21.89 -15.78
CA ALA A 11 1.72 -22.15 -16.76
C ALA A 11 0.33 -21.72 -16.25
N GLU A 12 0.09 -21.86 -14.94
CA GLU A 12 -1.14 -21.40 -14.30
C GLU A 12 -1.23 -19.87 -14.22
N LEU A 13 -0.10 -19.17 -14.04
CA LEU A 13 -0.04 -17.70 -14.01
C LEU A 13 -0.21 -17.06 -15.40
N GLU A 14 0.18 -17.77 -16.46
CA GLU A 14 -0.06 -17.37 -17.84
C GLU A 14 -1.49 -17.70 -18.32
N ALA A 15 -2.32 -18.27 -17.46
CA ALA A 15 -3.70 -18.56 -17.80
C ALA A 15 -4.48 -17.28 -18.14
N THR A 16 -5.26 -17.34 -19.22
CA THR A 16 -6.08 -16.25 -19.75
C THR A 16 -6.95 -15.51 -18.71
N PRO A 17 -7.52 -16.16 -17.67
CA PRO A 17 -8.26 -15.46 -16.62
C PRO A 17 -7.40 -14.45 -15.85
N ILE A 18 -6.16 -14.81 -15.52
CA ILE A 18 -5.26 -13.96 -14.74
C ILE A 18 -4.81 -12.77 -15.59
N THR A 19 -4.48 -12.99 -16.86
CA THR A 19 -4.14 -11.90 -17.78
C THR A 19 -5.32 -10.94 -17.97
N ASN A 20 -6.55 -11.44 -18.05
CA ASN A 20 -7.76 -10.60 -18.14
C ASN A 20 -7.99 -9.76 -16.88
N LEU A 21 -7.74 -10.33 -15.69
CA LEU A 21 -7.79 -9.60 -14.43
C LEU A 21 -6.72 -8.50 -14.39
N LEU A 22 -5.50 -8.79 -14.84
CA LEU A 22 -4.42 -7.81 -14.93
C LEU A 22 -4.77 -6.65 -15.87
N LEU A 23 -5.35 -6.94 -17.04
CA LEU A 23 -5.82 -5.93 -17.99
C LEU A 23 -6.93 -5.07 -17.38
N SER A 24 -7.89 -5.70 -16.70
CA SER A 24 -8.98 -5.00 -16.00
C SER A 24 -8.44 -4.06 -14.92
N ILE A 25 -7.49 -4.54 -14.08
CA ILE A 25 -6.83 -3.71 -13.07
C ILE A 25 -6.14 -2.50 -13.71
N ARG A 26 -5.45 -2.70 -14.84
CA ARG A 26 -4.76 -1.62 -15.56
C ARG A 26 -5.75 -0.59 -16.10
N GLU A 27 -6.85 -1.03 -16.67
CA GLU A 27 -7.90 -0.16 -17.19
C GLU A 27 -8.56 0.68 -16.08
N HIS A 28 -8.89 0.05 -14.94
CA HIS A 28 -9.43 0.75 -13.77
C HIS A 28 -8.44 1.77 -13.20
N LYS A 29 -7.15 1.44 -13.13
CA LYS A 29 -6.10 2.39 -12.74
C LYS A 29 -6.04 3.60 -13.68
N GLY A 30 -6.14 3.36 -15.00
CA GLY A 30 -6.18 4.43 -16.00
C GLY A 30 -7.38 5.37 -15.79
N ARG A 31 -8.57 4.81 -15.58
CA ARG A 31 -9.78 5.59 -15.27
C ARG A 31 -9.64 6.41 -13.98
N GLN A 32 -9.06 5.82 -12.93
CA GLN A 32 -8.85 6.52 -11.66
C GLN A 32 -7.90 7.71 -11.82
N LEU A 33 -6.82 7.57 -12.60
CA LEU A 33 -5.90 8.67 -12.91
C LEU A 33 -6.59 9.79 -13.70
N ALA A 34 -7.42 9.44 -14.69
CA ALA A 34 -8.20 10.43 -15.43
C ALA A 34 -9.17 11.19 -14.50
N LEU A 35 -9.86 10.50 -13.60
CA LEU A 35 -10.75 11.12 -12.62
C LEU A 35 -10.02 12.03 -11.64
N SER A 36 -8.77 11.71 -11.28
CA SER A 36 -7.97 12.57 -10.40
C SER A 36 -7.64 13.92 -11.05
N GLN A 37 -7.61 13.99 -12.38
CA GLN A 37 -7.36 15.22 -13.13
C GLN A 37 -8.64 16.02 -13.38
N VAL A 38 -9.75 15.34 -13.68
CA VAL A 38 -11.01 16.00 -14.07
C VAL A 38 -11.85 16.41 -12.86
N LYS A 39 -11.93 15.57 -11.82
CA LYS A 39 -12.78 15.80 -10.64
C LYS A 39 -12.06 15.41 -9.34
N PRO A 40 -10.99 16.13 -8.96
CA PRO A 40 -10.18 15.79 -7.79
C PRO A 40 -10.97 15.81 -6.48
N GLU A 41 -11.89 16.77 -6.29
CA GLU A 41 -12.67 16.89 -5.05
C GLU A 41 -13.70 15.77 -4.88
N LEU A 42 -14.36 15.35 -5.97
CA LEU A 42 -15.28 14.22 -5.91
C LEU A 42 -14.51 12.93 -5.59
N LEU A 43 -13.36 12.71 -6.25
CA LEU A 43 -12.53 11.54 -6.02
C LEU A 43 -12.00 11.50 -4.58
N SER A 44 -11.57 12.63 -4.02
CA SER A 44 -11.09 12.71 -2.64
C SER A 44 -12.21 12.38 -1.64
N SER A 45 -13.42 12.91 -1.85
CA SER A 45 -14.56 12.62 -0.97
C SER A 45 -14.94 11.13 -0.95
N LEU A 46 -14.98 10.48 -2.12
CA LEU A 46 -15.25 9.05 -2.25
C LEU A 46 -14.14 8.22 -1.61
N MET A 47 -12.89 8.66 -1.74
CA MET A 47 -11.74 7.98 -1.14
C MET A 47 -11.77 8.05 0.38
N GLU A 48 -12.18 9.19 0.96
CA GLU A 48 -12.35 9.31 2.41
C GLU A 48 -13.45 8.38 2.93
N GLU A 49 -14.62 8.34 2.28
CA GLU A 49 -15.68 7.41 2.70
C GLU A 49 -15.24 5.95 2.55
N ALA A 50 -14.53 5.60 1.47
CA ALA A 50 -13.99 4.25 1.28
C ALA A 50 -13.00 3.84 2.38
N LYS A 51 -12.13 4.75 2.84
CA LYS A 51 -11.22 4.49 3.98
C LYS A 51 -12.01 4.19 5.26
N ILE A 52 -13.05 4.96 5.52
CA ILE A 52 -13.89 4.80 6.71
C ILE A 52 -14.64 3.47 6.66
N GLN A 53 -15.22 3.12 5.51
CA GLN A 53 -15.93 1.86 5.31
C GLN A 53 -15.01 0.64 5.40
N SER A 54 -13.80 0.73 4.84
CA SER A 54 -12.78 -0.32 4.95
C SER A 54 -12.41 -0.57 6.41
N THR A 55 -12.13 0.51 7.15
CA THR A 55 -11.81 0.44 8.59
C THR A 55 -12.96 -0.16 9.39
N ARG A 56 -14.20 0.29 9.12
CA ARG A 56 -15.40 -0.24 9.76
C ARG A 56 -15.58 -1.74 9.49
N SER A 57 -15.41 -2.15 8.24
CA SER A 57 -15.62 -3.54 7.83
C SER A 57 -14.58 -4.46 8.47
N SER A 58 -13.29 -4.08 8.41
CA SER A 58 -12.22 -4.85 9.06
C SER A 58 -12.43 -4.99 10.56
N ASN A 59 -12.74 -3.89 11.25
CA ASN A 59 -12.98 -3.93 12.69
C ASN A 59 -14.27 -4.69 13.03
N GLY A 60 -15.29 -4.61 12.17
CA GLY A 60 -16.54 -5.37 12.29
C GLY A 60 -16.34 -6.87 12.18
N LEU A 61 -15.42 -7.34 11.32
CA LEU A 61 -15.06 -8.77 11.23
C LEU A 61 -14.46 -9.31 12.53
N GLU A 62 -13.86 -8.43 13.34
CA GLU A 62 -13.26 -8.76 14.62
C GLU A 62 -14.18 -8.45 15.82
N GLY A 63 -15.42 -7.98 15.57
CA GLY A 63 -16.40 -7.66 16.61
C GLY A 63 -16.18 -6.30 17.30
N ILE A 64 -15.26 -5.47 16.81
CA ILE A 64 -14.96 -4.15 17.37
C ILE A 64 -15.81 -3.11 16.63
N VAL A 65 -16.98 -2.78 17.22
CA VAL A 65 -17.99 -1.94 16.57
C VAL A 65 -18.16 -0.61 17.30
N THR A 66 -18.25 0.48 16.53
CA THR A 66 -18.59 1.82 17.02
C THR A 66 -19.54 2.51 16.04
N THR A 67 -20.11 3.65 16.43
CA THR A 67 -21.00 4.40 15.52
C THR A 67 -20.21 5.09 14.42
N GLN A 68 -20.79 5.24 13.22
CA GLN A 68 -20.14 5.90 12.08
C GLN A 68 -19.62 7.31 12.44
N LYS A 69 -20.40 8.07 13.21
CA LYS A 69 -20.03 9.43 13.65
C LYS A 69 -18.79 9.42 14.55
N ARG A 70 -18.70 8.47 15.49
CA ARG A 70 -17.54 8.31 16.38
C ARG A 70 -16.32 7.82 15.60
N LEU A 71 -16.49 6.82 14.74
CA LEU A 71 -15.42 6.29 13.89
C LEU A 71 -14.79 7.39 13.03
N LYS A 72 -15.63 8.21 12.36
CA LYS A 72 -15.16 9.36 11.57
C LYS A 72 -14.35 10.34 12.43
N ALA A 73 -14.83 10.68 13.62
CA ALA A 73 -14.13 11.60 14.53
C ALA A 73 -12.78 11.03 15.05
N ILE A 74 -12.71 9.73 15.31
CA ILE A 74 -11.48 9.05 15.74
C ILE A 74 -10.47 9.01 14.59
N MET A 75 -10.90 8.62 13.39
CA MET A 75 -10.04 8.57 12.21
C MET A 75 -9.54 9.97 11.79
N ALA A 76 -10.33 11.02 12.04
CA ALA A 76 -9.94 12.41 11.81
C ALA A 76 -9.08 13.01 12.93
N TYR A 77 -8.71 12.24 13.96
CA TYR A 77 -8.01 12.71 15.18
C TYR A 77 -8.73 13.85 15.93
N SER A 78 -10.01 14.07 15.64
CA SER A 78 -10.80 15.18 16.20
C SER A 78 -11.46 14.83 17.53
N ALA A 79 -11.44 13.56 17.94
CA ALA A 79 -11.99 13.08 19.19
C ALA A 79 -11.04 12.13 19.91
N LYS A 80 -10.98 12.23 21.25
CA LYS A 80 -10.32 11.23 22.08
C LYS A 80 -11.20 9.96 22.19
N PRO A 81 -10.60 8.76 22.13
CA PRO A 81 -11.33 7.53 22.38
C PRO A 81 -11.81 7.52 23.83
N SER A 82 -13.05 7.11 24.04
CA SER A 82 -13.68 7.03 25.37
C SER A 82 -13.96 5.59 25.81
N SER A 83 -13.79 4.63 24.92
CA SER A 83 -13.95 3.20 25.20
C SER A 83 -12.75 2.42 24.72
N ARG A 84 -12.54 1.22 25.29
CA ARG A 84 -11.49 0.30 24.85
C ARG A 84 -11.59 -0.03 23.36
N ALA A 85 -12.80 -0.26 22.86
CA ALA A 85 -13.04 -0.52 21.44
C ALA A 85 -12.56 0.65 20.56
N GLU A 86 -12.84 1.88 20.96
CA GLU A 86 -12.39 3.08 20.24
C GLU A 86 -10.87 3.28 20.33
N GLU A 87 -10.27 2.92 21.46
CA GLU A 87 -8.82 2.96 21.65
C GLU A 87 -8.11 1.95 20.74
N GLU A 88 -8.66 0.73 20.61
CA GLU A 88 -8.15 -0.28 19.69
C GLU A 88 -8.28 0.17 18.23
N ILE A 89 -9.43 0.76 17.84
CA ILE A 89 -9.63 1.35 16.51
C ILE A 89 -8.59 2.46 16.23
N ALA A 90 -8.39 3.38 17.18
CA ALA A 90 -7.44 4.48 17.04
C ALA A 90 -5.99 3.98 16.96
N GLY A 91 -5.63 3.01 17.80
CA GLY A 91 -4.32 2.40 17.86
C GLY A 91 -3.97 1.67 16.56
N ARG A 92 -4.88 0.84 16.05
CA ARG A 92 -4.71 0.15 14.76
C ARG A 92 -4.58 1.12 13.60
N HIS A 93 -5.46 2.12 13.54
CA HIS A 93 -5.41 3.12 12.47
C HIS A 93 -4.06 3.87 12.47
N ARG A 94 -3.58 4.31 13.64
CA ARG A 94 -2.30 5.00 13.76
C ARG A 94 -1.12 4.09 13.39
N SER A 95 -1.11 2.86 13.90
CA SER A 95 -0.06 1.88 13.60
C SER A 95 -0.02 1.58 12.10
N PHE A 96 -1.18 1.32 11.49
CA PHE A 96 -1.30 1.07 10.06
C PHE A 96 -0.82 2.25 9.21
N CYS A 97 -1.26 3.47 9.52
CA CYS A 97 -0.79 4.68 8.85
C CYS A 97 0.72 4.86 8.98
N SER A 98 1.28 4.59 10.17
CA SER A 98 2.73 4.63 10.41
C SER A 98 3.48 3.60 9.55
N CYS A 99 2.99 2.35 9.49
CA CYS A 99 3.56 1.30 8.65
C CYS A 99 3.52 1.66 7.16
N ILE A 100 2.39 2.22 6.68
CA ILE A 100 2.28 2.67 5.29
C ILE A 100 3.30 3.76 5.00
N VAL A 101 3.34 4.82 5.81
CA VAL A 101 4.22 5.97 5.61
C VAL A 101 5.69 5.56 5.64
N THR A 102 6.07 4.72 6.60
CA THR A 102 7.45 4.21 6.69
C THR A 102 7.80 3.34 5.48
N SER A 103 6.93 2.40 5.08
CA SER A 103 7.17 1.56 3.90
C SER A 103 7.32 2.37 2.60
N TRP A 104 6.47 3.39 2.41
CA TRP A 104 6.51 4.28 1.25
C TRP A 104 7.80 5.07 1.22
N ARG A 105 8.21 5.65 2.36
CA ARG A 105 9.46 6.40 2.48
C ARG A 105 10.66 5.51 2.16
N THR A 106 10.71 4.29 2.72
CA THR A 106 11.79 3.34 2.43
C THR A 106 11.85 2.98 0.95
N ARG A 107 10.70 2.76 0.30
CA ARG A 107 10.64 2.48 -1.14
C ARG A 107 11.16 3.66 -1.96
N GLN A 108 10.76 4.89 -1.62
CA GLN A 108 11.21 6.10 -2.31
C GLN A 108 12.73 6.27 -2.22
N SER A 109 13.30 6.16 -1.02
CA SER A 109 14.75 6.24 -0.82
C SER A 109 15.51 5.14 -1.58
N ARG A 110 14.93 3.94 -1.69
CA ARG A 110 15.52 2.84 -2.47
C ARG A 110 15.51 3.14 -3.97
N MET A 111 14.42 3.69 -4.50
CA MET A 111 14.35 4.10 -5.91
C MET A 111 15.33 5.22 -6.23
N GLU A 112 15.49 6.20 -5.33
CA GLU A 112 16.49 7.27 -5.48
C GLU A 112 17.92 6.74 -5.45
N ALA A 113 18.22 5.77 -4.59
CA ALA A 113 19.53 5.11 -4.54
C ALA A 113 19.83 4.34 -5.84
N ILE A 114 18.84 3.61 -6.37
CA ILE A 114 18.97 2.90 -7.66
C ILE A 114 19.18 3.89 -8.80
N GLY A 115 18.45 5.02 -8.82
CA GLY A 115 18.64 6.08 -9.81
C GLY A 115 20.05 6.67 -9.77
N LYS A 116 20.58 6.97 -8.58
CA LYS A 116 21.97 7.46 -8.42
C LYS A 116 23.00 6.46 -8.92
N ILE A 117 22.83 5.17 -8.61
CA ILE A 117 23.73 4.10 -9.10
C ILE A 117 23.65 3.94 -10.62
N ALA A 118 22.45 4.07 -11.21
CA ALA A 118 22.29 4.00 -12.67
C ALA A 118 22.98 5.18 -13.38
N ILE A 119 22.86 6.39 -12.82
CA ILE A 119 23.53 7.59 -13.36
C ILE A 119 25.06 7.45 -13.25
N THR A 120 25.59 6.99 -12.11
CA THR A 120 27.05 6.85 -11.93
C THR A 120 27.65 5.77 -12.83
N LYS A 121 26.93 4.68 -13.11
CA LYS A 121 27.35 3.63 -14.05
C LYS A 121 27.23 4.00 -15.54
N SER A 122 26.42 5.00 -15.87
CA SER A 122 26.30 5.55 -17.24
C SER A 122 27.39 6.57 -17.60
N SER A 123 28.20 7.00 -16.63
CA SER A 123 29.39 7.82 -16.86
C SER A 123 30.53 6.95 -17.42
N PRO A 124 31.25 7.36 -18.50
CA PRO A 124 32.20 6.47 -19.20
C PRO A 124 33.46 6.02 -18.43
N LEU A 125 33.65 6.41 -17.16
CA LEU A 125 34.97 6.34 -16.51
C LEU A 125 35.10 5.45 -15.27
N THR A 126 34.08 4.72 -14.83
CA THR A 126 34.22 3.87 -13.63
C THR A 126 33.43 2.57 -13.71
N ILE A 127 33.78 1.72 -14.69
CA ILE A 127 33.53 0.27 -14.59
C ILE A 127 34.74 -0.35 -13.89
N LYS A 128 34.90 -0.09 -12.60
CA LYS A 128 35.74 -0.91 -11.71
C LYS A 128 34.96 -1.18 -10.43
N GLU A 129 34.71 -2.47 -10.21
CA GLU A 129 34.21 -3.12 -9.00
C GLU A 129 32.88 -2.62 -8.42
N ILE A 130 31.82 -3.39 -8.68
CA ILE A 130 30.57 -3.33 -7.93
C ILE A 130 30.84 -4.03 -6.60
N ASP A 131 31.06 -3.23 -5.55
CA ASP A 131 31.08 -3.73 -4.19
C ASP A 131 29.63 -4.05 -3.76
N LEU A 132 29.27 -5.34 -3.77
CA LEU A 132 27.95 -5.85 -3.39
C LEU A 132 27.60 -5.56 -1.91
N CYS A 133 28.53 -5.02 -1.13
CA CYS A 133 28.36 -4.67 0.28
C CYS A 133 27.37 -3.52 0.56
N ALA A 134 27.01 -2.70 -0.44
CA ALA A 134 26.10 -1.56 -0.24
C ALA A 134 24.60 -1.97 -0.14
N LEU A 135 24.27 -3.21 -0.49
CA LEU A 135 22.95 -3.80 -0.23
C LEU A 135 23.01 -4.45 1.14
N GLY A 136 22.85 -3.64 2.20
CA GLY A 136 22.77 -4.13 3.58
C GLY A 136 21.81 -5.33 3.71
N PRO A 137 22.03 -6.20 4.72
CA PRO A 137 21.45 -7.54 4.72
C PRO A 137 19.93 -7.48 4.59
N LEU A 138 19.40 -8.33 3.71
CA LEU A 138 17.99 -8.73 3.71
C LEU A 138 17.72 -9.28 5.10
N ARG A 139 17.03 -8.51 5.96
CA ARG A 139 16.59 -9.05 7.24
C ARG A 139 15.62 -10.21 6.95
N PRO A 140 15.67 -11.28 7.79
CA PRO A 140 14.74 -12.40 7.72
C PRO A 140 13.29 -11.96 7.98
#